data_AF-A0A368P4R6-F1
#
_entry.id   AF-A0A368P4R6-F1
#
_cell.length_a   1.000
_cell.length_b   1.000
_cell.length_c   1.000
_cell.angle_alpha   90.00
_cell.angle_beta   90.00
_cell.angle_gamma   90.00
#
_symmetry.space_group_name_H-M   'P 1'
#
loop_
_entity.id
_entity.type
_entity.pdbx_description
1 polymer ?
#
loop_
_entity_poly.entity_id
_entity_poly.type
_entity_poly.pdbx_seq_one_letter_code
_entity_poly.pdbx_strand_id
1 'polypeptide(L)'
;MYLTKCNINFKTLFYLIFIGFIFTSCSSDDDAVAINQAPNDFVLEQVADGVDLQPQLTWQSATDPDGDAVTYQVYLDTQNPPLTSITNNLGVNAYGVQEELIPETTYYWMVVAKDSSGNTTNSNIGSFTTRDFTTEELLQNIWFMYSVNGEVETECNQLTNVEFTSGMLYEEAVYDLVDNGNCEVSYYMLGTYNFTDNSNLSIDFGEYVEVWEILSITQTELMVVVNNDNTLVLKR
;
A
#
# COMPACT_ATOMS: atom_id res chain seq x y z
N MET A 1 -32.34 74.94 60.51
CA MET A 1 -33.52 75.80 60.25
C MET A 1 -34.67 74.88 59.86
N TYR A 2 -35.72 74.89 60.68
CA TYR A 2 -36.97 74.11 60.67
C TYR A 2 -36.93 72.57 60.72
N LEU A 3 -37.25 72.10 61.94
CA LEU A 3 -37.81 70.80 62.30
C LEU A 3 -39.24 70.65 61.77
N THR A 4 -39.64 69.45 61.38
CA THR A 4 -40.95 68.91 61.80
C THR A 4 -40.93 67.38 61.86
N LYS A 5 -41.27 66.85 63.04
CA LYS A 5 -41.63 65.46 63.36
C LYS A 5 -43.16 65.32 63.31
N CYS A 6 -43.63 64.08 63.50
CA CYS A 6 -44.98 63.62 63.89
C CYS A 6 -45.97 63.30 62.75
N ASN A 7 -46.82 62.27 62.81
CA ASN A 7 -47.11 61.30 63.88
C ASN A 7 -47.75 60.00 63.35
N ILE A 8 -47.92 59.08 64.28
CA ILE A 8 -48.26 57.65 64.30
C ILE A 8 -49.74 57.27 63.96
N ASN A 9 -49.90 56.03 63.44
CA ASN A 9 -50.98 55.01 63.48
C ASN A 9 -52.41 55.29 62.95
N PHE A 10 -52.93 54.32 62.16
CA PHE A 10 -54.14 53.54 62.52
C PHE A 10 -54.29 52.24 61.70
N LYS A 11 -54.80 51.20 62.38
CA LYS A 11 -55.08 49.82 61.93
C LYS A 11 -56.06 49.76 60.75
N THR A 12 -56.01 48.71 59.91
CA THR A 12 -57.10 47.73 59.60
C THR A 12 -56.64 46.70 58.54
N LEU A 13 -57.14 45.48 58.68
CA LEU A 13 -56.83 44.18 58.06
C LEU A 13 -57.60 43.94 56.72
N PHE A 14 -56.98 43.40 55.66
CA PHE A 14 -57.48 42.28 54.81
C PHE A 14 -56.57 41.94 53.59
N TYR A 15 -56.18 40.66 53.50
CA TYR A 15 -55.89 39.80 52.32
C TYR A 15 -55.20 40.33 51.03
N LEU A 16 -54.04 39.74 50.69
CA LEU A 16 -53.84 38.88 49.50
C LEU A 16 -52.45 38.21 49.53
N ILE A 17 -52.44 36.88 49.50
CA ILE A 17 -51.27 36.02 49.31
C ILE A 17 -51.15 35.74 47.80
N PHE A 18 -49.99 35.95 47.19
CA PHE A 18 -49.24 34.97 46.37
C PHE A 18 -48.21 35.67 45.45
N ILE A 19 -46.94 35.30 45.68
CA ILE A 19 -45.88 35.08 44.69
C ILE A 19 -45.44 36.28 43.84
N GLY A 20 -44.28 36.83 44.23
CA GLY A 20 -43.27 37.30 43.30
C GLY A 20 -42.00 36.49 43.55
N PHE A 21 -41.81 35.40 42.80
CA PHE A 21 -40.51 34.73 42.70
C PHE A 21 -39.50 35.77 42.21
N ILE A 22 -38.55 36.15 43.06
CA ILE A 22 -37.34 36.80 42.60
C ILE A 22 -36.53 35.69 41.93
N PHE A 23 -36.76 35.47 40.64
CA PHE A 23 -35.73 34.83 39.82
C PHE A 23 -34.61 35.85 39.66
N THR A 24 -33.67 35.83 40.60
CA THR A 24 -32.31 36.25 40.28
C THR A 24 -31.81 35.23 39.27
N SER A 25 -32.07 35.51 37.99
CA SER A 25 -31.37 34.90 36.87
C SER A 25 -29.92 35.39 36.94
N CYS A 26 -29.10 34.69 37.73
CA CYS A 26 -27.67 34.68 37.48
C CYS A 26 -27.48 33.92 36.18
N SER A 27 -27.41 34.64 35.05
CA SER A 27 -26.70 34.11 33.88
C SER A 27 -25.25 34.03 34.31
N SER A 28 -24.79 32.83 34.67
CA SER A 28 -23.37 32.57 34.60
C SER A 28 -23.05 32.57 33.11
N ASP A 29 -22.67 33.73 32.58
CA ASP A 29 -21.93 33.81 31.32
C ASP A 29 -20.54 33.25 31.59
N ASP A 30 -20.48 31.94 31.85
CA ASP A 30 -19.26 31.17 31.66
C ASP A 30 -19.22 30.88 30.17
N ASP A 31 -18.51 31.73 29.41
CA ASP A 31 -18.02 31.39 28.08
C ASP A 31 -17.08 30.19 28.24
N ALA A 32 -17.64 28.99 28.41
CA ALA A 32 -16.91 27.76 28.36
C ALA A 32 -16.34 27.65 26.95
N VAL A 33 -15.05 27.95 26.82
CA VAL A 33 -14.30 27.67 25.59
C VAL A 33 -14.46 26.18 25.32
N ALA A 34 -15.18 25.84 24.24
CA ALA A 34 -15.27 24.47 23.79
C ALA A 34 -13.84 23.98 23.49
N ILE A 35 -13.38 22.98 24.25
CA ILE A 35 -12.08 22.35 23.99
C ILE A 35 -12.26 21.42 22.80
N ASN A 36 -11.40 21.59 21.79
CA ASN A 36 -11.39 20.76 20.60
C ASN A 36 -11.19 19.26 20.94
N GLN A 37 -12.07 18.42 20.42
CA GLN A 37 -12.09 16.98 20.59
C GLN A 37 -11.31 16.30 19.47
N ALA A 38 -10.97 15.02 19.65
CA ALA A 38 -10.34 14.24 18.58
C ALA A 38 -11.40 13.68 17.63
N PRO A 39 -11.00 13.27 16.41
CA PRO A 39 -11.89 12.52 15.53
C PRO A 39 -12.49 11.29 16.22
N ASN A 40 -13.73 10.92 15.89
CA ASN A 40 -14.36 9.70 16.40
C ASN A 40 -13.65 8.43 15.90
N ASP A 41 -13.88 7.33 16.60
CA ASP A 41 -13.45 5.99 16.16
C ASP A 41 -14.01 5.66 14.76
N PHE A 42 -13.21 4.93 14.00
CA PHE A 42 -13.53 4.49 12.64
C PHE A 42 -12.91 3.10 12.40
N VAL A 43 -13.39 2.41 11.38
CA VAL A 43 -13.04 1.01 11.12
C VAL A 43 -12.30 0.87 9.79
N LEU A 44 -11.27 0.03 9.76
CA LEU A 44 -10.60 -0.37 8.52
C LEU A 44 -11.49 -1.33 7.72
N GLU A 45 -11.53 -1.16 6.40
CA GLU A 45 -12.15 -2.18 5.55
C GLU A 45 -11.22 -3.40 5.47
N GLN A 46 -11.80 -4.59 5.41
CA GLN A 46 -11.04 -5.83 5.36
C GLN A 46 -10.28 -5.96 4.04
N VAL A 47 -9.02 -6.38 4.12
CA VAL A 47 -8.20 -6.76 2.98
C VAL A 47 -8.03 -8.27 3.05
N ALA A 48 -8.42 -8.98 1.99
CA ALA A 48 -8.29 -10.43 1.94
C ALA A 48 -6.82 -10.84 1.79
N ASP A 49 -6.50 -12.07 2.20
CA ASP A 49 -5.21 -12.69 1.87
C ASP A 49 -5.11 -13.03 0.38
N GLY A 50 -3.88 -13.16 -0.12
CA GLY A 50 -3.59 -13.33 -1.54
C GLY A 50 -3.86 -12.06 -2.35
N VAL A 51 -3.76 -10.89 -1.71
CA VAL A 51 -3.92 -9.60 -2.39
C VAL A 51 -2.71 -9.31 -3.27
N ASP A 52 -2.91 -8.46 -4.28
CA ASP A 52 -1.85 -8.00 -5.17
C ASP A 52 -0.67 -7.33 -4.41
N LEU A 53 0.49 -7.22 -5.06
CA LEU A 53 1.70 -6.63 -4.47
C LEU A 53 1.57 -5.10 -4.27
N GLN A 54 0.61 -4.45 -4.93
CA GLN A 54 0.26 -3.05 -4.72
C GLN A 54 -1.21 -2.90 -4.30
N PRO A 55 -1.58 -3.33 -3.08
CA PRO A 55 -2.98 -3.38 -2.67
C PRO A 55 -3.59 -1.99 -2.49
N GLN A 56 -4.89 -1.88 -2.72
CA GLN A 56 -5.69 -0.72 -2.34
C GLN A 56 -6.18 -0.88 -0.89
N LEU A 57 -5.77 0.03 -0.01
CA LEU A 57 -6.22 0.10 1.38
C LEU A 57 -7.36 1.11 1.50
N THR A 58 -8.44 0.73 2.18
CA THR A 58 -9.63 1.58 2.36
C THR A 58 -10.16 1.51 3.78
N TRP A 59 -10.71 2.61 4.29
CA TRP A 59 -11.28 2.67 5.64
C TRP A 59 -12.53 3.53 5.65
N GLN A 60 -13.33 3.41 6.71
CA GLN A 60 -14.47 4.30 6.91
C GLN A 60 -13.99 5.71 7.23
N SER A 61 -14.64 6.72 6.66
CA SER A 61 -14.36 8.11 7.00
C SER A 61 -14.65 8.37 8.47
N ALA A 62 -13.64 8.84 9.21
CA ALA A 62 -13.81 9.36 10.55
C ALA A 62 -14.55 10.71 10.50
N THR A 63 -15.39 10.94 11.51
CA THR A 63 -16.10 12.20 11.72
C THR A 63 -15.54 12.89 12.95
N ASP A 64 -15.40 14.21 12.91
CA ASP A 64 -14.99 14.97 14.07
C ASP A 64 -16.22 15.52 14.84
N PRO A 65 -16.29 15.39 16.18
CA PRO A 65 -17.40 15.92 16.98
C PRO A 65 -17.64 17.42 16.83
N ASP A 66 -16.59 18.19 16.57
CA ASP A 66 -16.65 19.65 16.44
C ASP A 66 -16.88 20.08 14.97
N GLY A 67 -16.97 19.11 14.05
CA GLY A 67 -17.18 19.35 12.62
C GLY A 67 -15.91 19.72 11.85
N ASP A 68 -14.74 19.54 12.47
CA ASP A 68 -13.44 19.78 11.87
C ASP A 68 -13.15 18.84 10.69
N ALA A 69 -12.34 19.32 9.75
CA ALA A 69 -11.86 18.50 8.65
C ALA A 69 -10.85 17.47 9.17
N VAL A 70 -11.02 16.21 8.76
CA VAL A 70 -10.15 15.11 9.15
C VAL A 70 -9.23 14.72 8.01
N THR A 71 -7.95 14.52 8.34
CA THR A 71 -6.93 13.96 7.45
C THR A 71 -6.42 12.63 8.00
N TYR A 72 -5.79 11.83 7.15
CA TYR A 72 -5.37 10.47 7.49
C TYR A 72 -3.89 10.24 7.24
N GLN A 73 -3.28 9.44 8.09
CA GLN A 73 -1.92 8.96 8.00
C GLN A 73 -1.95 7.43 7.99
N VAL A 74 -1.39 6.79 6.97
CA VAL A 74 -1.40 5.32 6.83
C VAL A 74 -0.03 4.77 7.22
N TYR A 75 -0.05 3.72 8.03
CA TYR A 75 1.12 2.96 8.44
C TYR A 75 1.00 1.53 7.93
N LEU A 76 2.10 0.97 7.42
CA LEU A 76 2.17 -0.37 6.85
C LEU A 76 3.59 -0.92 7.02
N ASP A 77 3.72 -2.09 7.63
CA ASP A 77 4.96 -2.86 7.64
C ASP A 77 4.69 -4.34 7.98
N THR A 78 5.75 -5.11 8.20
CA THR A 78 5.68 -6.53 8.61
C THR A 78 5.70 -6.72 10.14
N GLN A 79 5.74 -5.62 10.91
CA GLN A 79 5.72 -5.60 12.36
C GLN A 79 4.29 -5.33 12.88
N ASN A 80 3.93 -5.93 14.01
CA ASN A 80 2.67 -5.64 14.69
C ASN A 80 2.95 -5.05 16.08
N PRO A 81 2.59 -3.78 16.38
CA PRO A 81 1.93 -2.81 15.50
C PRO A 81 2.86 -2.21 14.44
N PRO A 82 2.31 -1.72 13.31
CA PRO A 82 3.12 -1.10 12.28
C PRO A 82 3.62 0.28 12.69
N LEU A 83 4.85 0.60 12.28
CA LEU A 83 5.60 1.82 12.60
C LEU A 83 5.95 2.64 11.36
N THR A 84 5.98 2.02 10.18
CA THR A 84 6.38 2.69 8.93
C THR A 84 5.21 3.44 8.33
N SER A 85 5.29 4.77 8.32
CA SER A 85 4.31 5.64 7.65
C SER A 85 4.55 5.67 6.15
N ILE A 86 3.52 5.40 5.34
CA ILE A 86 3.61 5.34 3.87
C ILE A 86 2.90 6.51 3.17
N THR A 87 2.22 7.38 3.91
CA THR A 87 1.55 8.58 3.36
C THR A 87 1.97 9.84 4.09
N ASN A 88 1.36 10.99 3.78
CA ASN A 88 1.40 12.19 4.62
C ASN A 88 0.09 12.97 4.47
N ASN A 89 -0.73 13.08 5.53
CA ASN A 89 -1.97 13.88 5.60
C ASN A 89 -2.91 13.74 4.38
N LEU A 90 -3.47 12.54 4.16
CA LEU A 90 -4.46 12.28 3.12
C LEU A 90 -5.83 12.89 3.47
N GLY A 91 -6.45 13.59 2.52
CA GLY A 91 -7.83 14.08 2.65
C GLY A 91 -8.91 13.10 2.17
N VAL A 92 -8.53 11.86 1.87
CA VAL A 92 -9.40 10.79 1.35
C VAL A 92 -9.23 9.54 2.20
N ASN A 93 -10.23 8.65 2.18
CA ASN A 93 -10.30 7.43 2.97
C ASN A 93 -9.84 6.16 2.22
N ALA A 94 -8.94 6.34 1.25
CA ALA A 94 -8.38 5.28 0.44
C ALA A 94 -6.93 5.59 0.06
N TYR A 95 -6.10 4.56 -0.06
CA TYR A 95 -4.72 4.67 -0.50
C TYR A 95 -4.27 3.42 -1.26
N GLY A 96 -3.81 3.59 -2.50
CA GLY A 96 -3.14 2.53 -3.24
C GLY A 96 -1.66 2.51 -2.86
N VAL A 97 -1.16 1.37 -2.38
CA VAL A 97 0.27 1.19 -2.08
C VAL A 97 1.06 1.37 -3.37
N GLN A 98 2.09 2.23 -3.34
CA GLN A 98 2.84 2.63 -4.54
C GLN A 98 4.06 1.75 -4.81
N GLU A 99 4.68 1.21 -3.78
CA GLU A 99 5.83 0.32 -3.90
C GLU A 99 5.35 -1.14 -3.88
N GLU A 100 5.92 -1.99 -4.73
CA GLU A 100 5.62 -3.42 -4.70
C GLU A 100 6.02 -4.01 -3.35
N LEU A 101 5.05 -4.65 -2.70
CA LEU A 101 5.27 -5.39 -1.48
C LEU A 101 5.92 -6.74 -1.78
N ILE A 102 6.70 -7.23 -0.81
CA ILE A 102 7.29 -8.58 -0.90
C ILE A 102 6.15 -9.62 -1.05
N PRO A 103 6.22 -10.54 -2.03
CA PRO A 103 5.26 -11.63 -2.18
C PRO A 103 5.20 -12.56 -0.97
N GLU A 104 4.09 -13.28 -0.84
CA GLU A 104 3.83 -14.26 0.24
C GLU A 104 4.15 -13.75 1.67
N THR A 105 4.02 -12.44 1.88
CA THR A 105 4.43 -11.77 3.12
C THR A 105 3.22 -11.18 3.81
N THR A 106 3.09 -11.44 5.12
CA THR A 106 2.06 -10.83 5.95
C THR A 106 2.46 -9.42 6.34
N TYR A 107 1.59 -8.46 6.04
CA TYR A 107 1.70 -7.07 6.46
C TYR A 107 0.63 -6.71 7.47
N TYR A 108 0.97 -5.77 8.35
CA TYR A 108 0.07 -5.12 9.29
C TYR A 108 -0.05 -3.65 8.91
N TRP A 109 -1.26 -3.12 9.06
CA TRP A 109 -1.51 -1.73 8.73
C TRP A 109 -2.48 -1.09 9.71
N MET A 110 -2.33 0.21 9.89
CA MET A 110 -3.26 1.04 10.65
C MET A 110 -3.37 2.42 10.03
N VAL A 111 -4.43 3.12 10.38
CA VAL A 111 -4.66 4.50 9.95
C VAL A 111 -4.81 5.37 11.18
N VAL A 112 -4.19 6.55 11.15
CA VAL A 112 -4.34 7.58 12.17
C VAL A 112 -5.13 8.74 11.55
N ALA A 113 -6.33 8.99 12.07
CA ALA A 113 -7.12 10.17 11.74
C ALA A 113 -6.63 11.36 12.57
N LYS A 114 -6.58 12.54 11.96
CA LYS A 114 -6.08 13.77 12.57
C LYS A 114 -6.97 14.96 12.18
N ASP A 115 -7.40 15.74 13.16
CA ASP A 115 -8.16 16.97 12.94
C ASP A 115 -7.26 18.19 12.64
N SER A 116 -7.87 19.36 12.51
CA SER A 116 -7.17 20.61 12.20
C SER A 116 -6.33 21.15 13.37
N SER A 117 -6.69 20.79 14.60
CA SER A 117 -6.02 21.18 15.85
C SER A 117 -4.87 20.23 16.24
N GLY A 118 -4.74 19.11 15.54
CA GLY A 118 -3.71 18.10 15.73
C GLY A 118 -4.07 16.96 16.69
N ASN A 119 -5.32 16.84 17.15
CA ASN A 119 -5.75 15.67 17.91
C ASN A 119 -5.87 14.46 16.97
N THR A 120 -5.62 13.27 17.50
CA THR A 120 -5.56 12.04 16.70
C THR A 120 -6.38 10.91 17.29
N THR A 121 -6.93 10.08 16.40
CA THR A 121 -7.56 8.80 16.72
C THR A 121 -7.00 7.71 15.83
N ASN A 122 -6.59 6.60 16.44
CA ASN A 122 -6.02 5.46 15.73
C ASN A 122 -7.11 4.44 15.42
N SER A 123 -7.06 3.82 14.24
CA SER A 123 -7.86 2.65 13.92
C SER A 123 -7.41 1.42 14.73
N ASN A 124 -8.18 0.34 14.63
CA ASN A 124 -7.65 -1.01 14.90
C ASN A 124 -6.52 -1.35 13.90
N ILE A 125 -5.75 -2.40 14.21
CA ILE A 125 -4.73 -2.93 13.30
C ILE A 125 -5.38 -3.95 12.38
N GLY A 126 -5.20 -3.77 11.07
CA GLY A 126 -5.55 -4.75 10.05
C GLY A 126 -4.34 -5.57 9.64
N SER A 127 -4.57 -6.72 9.01
CA SER A 127 -3.51 -7.54 8.40
C SER A 127 -3.97 -8.16 7.11
N PHE A 128 -3.04 -8.42 6.20
CA PHE A 128 -3.25 -9.19 4.98
C PHE A 128 -1.95 -9.86 4.56
N THR A 129 -2.05 -10.90 3.75
CA THR A 129 -0.91 -11.56 3.10
C THR A 129 -0.94 -11.30 1.61
N THR A 130 0.20 -10.93 1.02
CA THR A 130 0.35 -10.75 -0.43
C THR A 130 0.32 -12.10 -1.16
N ARG A 131 -0.09 -12.10 -2.43
CA ARG A 131 0.04 -13.25 -3.33
C ARG A 131 1.52 -13.56 -3.63
N ASP A 132 1.78 -14.69 -4.26
CA ASP A 132 3.07 -15.00 -4.89
C ASP A 132 3.20 -14.31 -6.27
N PHE A 133 4.41 -14.33 -6.84
CA PHE A 133 4.62 -13.95 -8.23
C PHE A 133 3.97 -14.95 -9.19
N THR A 134 3.48 -14.43 -10.30
CA THR A 134 3.07 -15.23 -11.46
C THR A 134 4.31 -15.67 -12.26
N THR A 135 4.16 -16.73 -13.07
CA THR A 135 5.20 -17.14 -14.03
C THR A 135 5.60 -15.98 -14.96
N GLU A 136 4.63 -15.18 -15.40
CA GLU A 136 4.86 -14.05 -16.31
C GLU A 136 5.71 -12.96 -15.67
N GLU A 137 5.45 -12.63 -14.40
CA GLU A 137 6.23 -11.66 -13.62
C GLU A 137 7.64 -12.18 -13.35
N LEU A 138 7.77 -13.47 -12.99
CA LEU A 138 9.08 -14.08 -12.78
C LEU A 138 9.90 -14.09 -14.06
N LEU A 139 9.29 -14.29 -15.23
CA LEU A 139 10.01 -14.41 -16.50
C LEU A 139 10.64 -13.08 -16.95
N GLN A 140 10.04 -11.94 -16.62
CA GLN A 140 10.46 -10.61 -17.12
C GLN A 140 11.87 -10.18 -16.67
N ASN A 141 12.54 -9.37 -17.50
CA ASN A 141 13.93 -8.90 -17.40
C ASN A 141 14.95 -9.92 -17.97
N ILE A 142 16.23 -9.67 -17.69
CA ILE A 142 17.38 -10.38 -18.26
C ILE A 142 17.64 -11.66 -17.48
N TRP A 143 17.98 -12.73 -18.19
CA TRP A 143 18.47 -14.00 -17.69
C TRP A 143 19.80 -14.33 -18.35
N PHE A 144 20.77 -14.79 -17.57
CA PHE A 144 22.09 -15.18 -18.05
C PHE A 144 22.21 -16.69 -18.15
N MET A 145 22.78 -17.18 -19.24
CA MET A 145 23.03 -18.60 -19.43
C MET A 145 23.94 -19.11 -18.30
N TYR A 146 23.62 -20.27 -17.74
CA TYR A 146 24.44 -20.92 -16.71
C TYR A 146 24.93 -22.30 -17.15
N SER A 147 24.03 -23.14 -17.66
CA SER A 147 24.37 -24.48 -18.13
C SER A 147 23.45 -24.97 -19.24
N VAL A 148 23.99 -25.76 -20.15
CA VAL A 148 23.24 -26.49 -21.19
C VAL A 148 23.38 -27.98 -20.94
N ASN A 149 22.24 -28.69 -20.89
CA ASN A 149 22.18 -30.13 -20.63
C ASN A 149 22.95 -30.60 -19.38
N GLY A 150 23.04 -29.73 -18.37
CA GLY A 150 23.75 -29.97 -17.11
C GLY A 150 25.26 -29.69 -17.14
N GLU A 151 25.81 -29.27 -18.27
CA GLU A 151 27.20 -28.81 -18.38
C GLU A 151 27.27 -27.30 -18.18
N VAL A 152 28.08 -26.85 -17.21
CA VAL A 152 28.24 -25.43 -16.89
C VAL A 152 28.98 -24.73 -18.03
N GLU A 153 28.41 -23.62 -18.49
CA GLU A 153 28.95 -22.83 -19.59
C GLU A 153 30.27 -22.14 -19.24
N THR A 154 31.05 -21.81 -20.27
CA THR A 154 32.31 -21.08 -20.09
C THR A 154 32.06 -19.65 -19.58
N GLU A 155 33.11 -18.99 -19.09
CA GLU A 155 33.01 -17.60 -18.60
C GLU A 155 32.38 -16.64 -19.64
N CYS A 156 32.74 -16.78 -20.93
CA CYS A 156 32.12 -15.96 -21.97
C CYS A 156 30.69 -16.38 -22.28
N ASN A 157 30.41 -17.68 -22.35
CA ASN A 157 29.05 -18.17 -22.62
C ASN A 157 28.08 -17.83 -21.48
N GLN A 158 28.56 -17.64 -20.25
CA GLN A 158 27.74 -17.15 -19.14
C GLN A 158 27.36 -15.66 -19.24
N LEU A 159 27.97 -14.90 -20.17
CA LEU A 159 27.51 -13.55 -20.52
C LEU A 159 26.35 -13.57 -21.53
N THR A 160 26.13 -14.71 -22.21
CA THR A 160 24.96 -14.90 -23.07
C THR A 160 23.71 -14.69 -22.25
N ASN A 161 22.84 -13.83 -22.74
CA ASN A 161 21.65 -13.45 -22.01
C ASN A 161 20.42 -13.32 -22.92
N VAL A 162 19.28 -13.56 -22.30
CA VAL A 162 17.95 -13.42 -22.90
C VAL A 162 17.13 -12.47 -22.05
N GLU A 163 16.41 -11.55 -22.68
CA GLU A 163 15.57 -10.56 -22.02
C GLU A 163 14.11 -10.75 -22.45
N PHE A 164 13.23 -10.88 -21.46
CA PHE A 164 11.79 -10.88 -21.65
C PHE A 164 11.21 -9.56 -21.16
N THR A 165 10.68 -8.75 -22.06
CA THR A 165 10.13 -7.42 -21.71
C THR A 165 8.63 -7.47 -21.47
N SER A 166 8.10 -6.54 -20.68
CA SER A 166 6.65 -6.39 -20.45
C SER A 166 5.82 -6.09 -21.72
N GLY A 167 6.48 -5.75 -22.83
CA GLY A 167 5.87 -5.57 -24.15
C GLY A 167 5.79 -6.86 -24.99
N MET A 168 6.04 -8.03 -24.39
CA MET A 168 6.11 -9.32 -25.09
C MET A 168 7.24 -9.38 -26.14
N LEU A 169 8.29 -8.57 -25.96
CA LEU A 169 9.49 -8.62 -26.79
C LEU A 169 10.53 -9.53 -26.15
N TYR A 170 11.21 -10.29 -27.00
CA TYR A 170 12.33 -11.15 -26.66
C TYR A 170 13.60 -10.60 -27.30
N GLU A 171 14.65 -10.46 -26.51
CA GLU A 171 15.99 -10.10 -27.01
C GLU A 171 17.00 -11.13 -26.52
N GLU A 172 17.93 -11.54 -27.38
CA GLU A 172 19.01 -12.44 -27.02
C GLU A 172 20.34 -11.89 -27.54
N ALA A 173 21.34 -11.89 -26.68
CA ALA A 173 22.71 -11.52 -27.00
C ALA A 173 23.63 -12.67 -26.64
N VAL A 174 24.31 -13.24 -27.63
CA VAL A 174 25.19 -14.39 -27.45
C VAL A 174 26.65 -13.96 -27.45
N TYR A 175 27.39 -14.42 -26.46
CA TYR A 175 28.79 -14.05 -26.24
C TYR A 175 29.70 -15.26 -26.44
N ASP A 176 30.77 -15.04 -27.19
CA ASP A 176 31.80 -16.05 -27.46
C ASP A 176 33.20 -15.49 -27.17
N LEU A 177 34.12 -16.39 -26.84
CA LEU A 177 35.54 -16.06 -26.72
C LEU A 177 36.14 -15.89 -28.12
N VAL A 178 36.66 -14.72 -28.42
CA VAL A 178 37.37 -14.45 -29.68
C VAL A 178 38.90 -14.59 -29.50
N ASP A 179 39.65 -14.65 -30.61
CA ASP A 179 41.09 -14.92 -30.63
C ASP A 179 41.95 -13.99 -29.75
N ASN A 180 41.45 -12.79 -29.44
CA ASN A 180 42.14 -11.81 -28.60
C ASN A 180 42.01 -12.11 -27.09
N GLY A 181 41.23 -13.14 -26.70
CA GLY A 181 40.97 -13.52 -25.32
C GLY A 181 39.83 -12.76 -24.64
N ASN A 182 39.11 -11.89 -25.36
CA ASN A 182 37.95 -11.18 -24.85
C ASN A 182 36.64 -11.92 -25.18
N CYS A 183 35.63 -11.71 -24.36
CA CYS A 183 34.25 -12.10 -24.67
C CYS A 183 33.60 -10.99 -25.49
N GLU A 184 33.20 -11.31 -26.72
CA GLU A 184 32.54 -10.37 -27.63
C GLU A 184 31.19 -10.94 -28.05
N VAL A 185 30.22 -10.06 -28.35
CA VAL A 185 28.93 -10.51 -28.87
C VAL A 185 29.12 -11.08 -30.26
N SER A 186 28.76 -12.34 -30.45
CA SER A 186 28.83 -13.02 -31.73
C SER A 186 27.58 -12.79 -32.57
N TYR A 187 26.40 -12.78 -31.96
CA TYR A 187 25.13 -12.44 -32.63
C TYR A 187 24.05 -11.94 -31.67
N TYR A 188 23.04 -11.29 -32.26
CA TYR A 188 21.82 -10.83 -31.59
C TYR A 188 20.60 -11.46 -32.25
N MET A 189 19.61 -11.85 -31.46
CA MET A 189 18.30 -12.25 -31.95
C MET A 189 17.22 -11.40 -31.29
N LEU A 190 16.20 -11.05 -32.08
CA LEU A 190 15.04 -10.31 -31.63
C LEU A 190 13.80 -11.08 -32.03
N GLY A 191 12.84 -11.15 -31.14
CA GLY A 191 11.59 -11.85 -31.36
C GLY A 191 10.46 -11.29 -30.53
N THR A 192 9.34 -11.98 -30.59
CA THR A 192 8.23 -11.79 -29.66
C THR A 192 7.96 -13.08 -28.92
N TYR A 193 7.53 -12.99 -27.66
CA TYR A 193 7.21 -14.17 -26.89
C TYR A 193 5.76 -14.15 -26.42
N ASN A 194 5.14 -15.32 -26.32
CA ASN A 194 3.80 -15.47 -25.75
C ASN A 194 3.72 -16.74 -24.92
N PHE A 195 3.01 -16.67 -23.79
CA PHE A 195 2.64 -17.86 -23.03
C PHE A 195 1.51 -18.61 -23.73
N THR A 196 1.70 -19.91 -23.96
CA THR A 196 0.63 -20.79 -24.44
C THR A 196 -0.13 -21.42 -23.26
N ASP A 197 0.56 -21.59 -22.14
CA ASP A 197 0.01 -21.88 -20.81
C ASP A 197 1.03 -21.46 -19.71
N ASN A 198 0.78 -21.82 -18.45
CA ASN A 198 1.64 -21.45 -17.32
C ASN A 198 3.05 -22.07 -17.34
N SER A 199 3.29 -23.04 -18.21
CA SER A 199 4.54 -23.80 -18.31
C SER A 199 5.13 -23.80 -19.72
N ASN A 200 4.48 -23.19 -20.70
CA ASN A 200 4.95 -23.21 -22.09
C ASN A 200 4.98 -21.80 -22.68
N LEU A 201 6.12 -21.50 -23.27
CA LEU A 201 6.42 -20.23 -23.93
C LEU A 201 6.72 -20.48 -25.40
N SER A 202 6.13 -19.67 -26.27
CA SER A 202 6.45 -19.64 -27.70
C SER A 202 7.24 -18.37 -27.99
N ILE A 203 8.41 -18.50 -28.60
CA ILE A 203 9.27 -17.37 -29.03
C ILE A 203 9.28 -17.36 -30.56
N ASP A 204 8.78 -16.29 -31.15
CA ASP A 204 8.67 -16.11 -32.60
C ASP A 204 9.74 -15.13 -33.09
N PHE A 205 10.66 -15.64 -33.91
CA PHE A 205 11.73 -14.89 -34.56
C PHE A 205 11.36 -14.46 -36.00
N GLY A 206 10.10 -14.65 -36.41
CA GLY A 206 9.55 -14.35 -37.72
C GLY A 206 9.74 -15.45 -38.76
N GLU A 207 10.93 -16.04 -38.87
CA GLU A 207 11.21 -17.15 -39.80
C GLU A 207 10.95 -18.53 -39.18
N TYR A 208 11.09 -18.64 -37.86
CA TYR A 208 10.88 -19.85 -37.09
C TYR A 208 10.39 -19.51 -35.68
N VAL A 209 9.84 -20.52 -35.03
CA VAL A 209 9.31 -20.43 -33.67
C VAL A 209 10.02 -21.46 -32.80
N GLU A 210 10.48 -21.02 -31.64
CA GLU A 210 10.94 -21.91 -30.59
C GLU A 210 9.86 -22.08 -29.52
N VAL A 211 9.80 -23.28 -28.95
CA VAL A 211 8.94 -23.58 -27.82
C VAL A 211 9.81 -23.94 -26.63
N TRP A 212 9.62 -23.20 -25.54
CA TRP A 212 10.31 -23.41 -24.27
C TRP A 212 9.31 -23.93 -23.25
N GLU A 213 9.56 -25.13 -22.72
CA GLU A 213 8.82 -25.69 -21.58
C GLU A 213 9.54 -25.27 -20.29
N ILE A 214 8.89 -24.48 -19.45
CA ILE A 214 9.37 -24.06 -18.13
C ILE A 214 9.22 -25.23 -17.16
N LEU A 215 10.35 -25.83 -16.79
CA LEU A 215 10.42 -26.88 -15.77
C LEU A 215 10.29 -26.28 -14.37
N SER A 216 10.94 -25.15 -14.13
CA SER A 216 10.84 -24.38 -12.89
C SER A 216 11.29 -22.95 -13.11
N ILE A 217 10.68 -22.02 -12.38
CA ILE A 217 11.11 -20.63 -12.36
C ILE A 217 11.03 -20.08 -10.93
N THR A 218 12.06 -19.36 -10.54
CA THR A 218 12.16 -18.62 -9.28
C THR A 218 12.66 -17.20 -9.58
N GLN A 219 12.88 -16.36 -8.57
CA GLN A 219 13.46 -15.03 -8.81
C GLN A 219 14.91 -15.06 -9.34
N THR A 220 15.64 -16.17 -9.14
CA THR A 220 17.08 -16.27 -9.43
C THR A 220 17.46 -17.37 -10.40
N GLU A 221 16.56 -18.30 -10.70
CA GLU A 221 16.83 -19.45 -11.57
C GLU A 221 15.62 -19.78 -12.43
N LEU A 222 15.87 -19.93 -13.73
CA LEU A 222 14.93 -20.39 -14.75
C LEU A 222 15.48 -21.67 -15.36
N MET A 223 14.70 -22.74 -15.34
CA MET A 223 15.02 -24.00 -15.97
C MET A 223 13.99 -24.29 -17.05
N VAL A 224 14.46 -24.50 -18.28
CA VAL A 224 13.60 -24.72 -19.45
C VAL A 224 14.08 -25.88 -20.30
N VAL A 225 13.18 -26.51 -21.05
CA VAL A 225 13.50 -27.38 -22.17
C VAL A 225 13.14 -26.67 -23.47
N VAL A 226 14.09 -26.52 -24.36
CA VAL A 226 13.91 -25.88 -25.67
C VAL A 226 13.66 -26.94 -26.73
N ASN A 227 12.53 -26.82 -27.43
CA ASN A 227 12.09 -27.68 -28.53
C ASN A 227 12.11 -29.20 -28.23
N ASN A 228 12.00 -29.59 -26.95
CA ASN A 228 12.15 -30.98 -26.44
C ASN A 228 13.55 -31.59 -26.59
N ASP A 229 14.57 -30.76 -26.88
CA ASP A 229 15.92 -31.23 -27.17
C ASP A 229 16.91 -30.86 -26.06
N ASN A 230 17.03 -29.56 -25.75
CA ASN A 230 18.05 -29.04 -24.83
C ASN A 230 17.43 -28.54 -23.54
N THR A 231 18.01 -28.90 -22.39
CA THR A 231 17.69 -28.30 -21.09
C THR A 231 18.62 -27.12 -20.83
N LEU A 232 18.07 -25.93 -20.61
CA LEU A 232 18.83 -24.74 -20.23
C LEU A 232 18.57 -24.42 -18.76
N VAL A 233 19.62 -23.99 -18.07
CA VAL A 233 19.50 -23.30 -16.79
C VAL A 233 20.02 -21.89 -17.00
N LEU A 234 19.19 -20.91 -16.66
CA LEU A 234 19.51 -19.49 -16.69
C LEU A 234 19.38 -18.89 -15.29
N LYS A 235 20.15 -17.84 -15.02
CA LYS A 235 20.23 -17.21 -13.69
C LYS A 235 20.16 -15.69 -13.76
N ARG A 236 19.78 -15.10 -12.63
CA ARG A 236 19.83 -13.65 -12.35
C ARG A 236 20.78 -13.36 -11.20
#